data_AF-A0A7K8X7N2-F1
#
_entry.id   AF-A0A7K8X7N2-F1
#
_cell.length_a   1.000
_cell.length_b   1.000
_cell.length_c   1.000
_cell.angle_alpha   90.00
_cell.angle_beta   90.00
_cell.angle_gamma   90.00
#
_symmetry.space_group_name_H-M   'P 1'
#
loop_
_entity.id
_entity.type
_entity.pdbx_description
1 polymer ?
#
loop_
_entity_poly.entity_id
_entity_poly.type
_entity_poly.pdbx_seq_one_letter_code
_entity_poly.pdbx_strand_id
1 'polypeptide(L)'
;GLAATAVRKTYDVRKVEITPLEQRKVTFDTHALVQDLEAHGFGKEQAETIVSALITLSNVSLDTVYKDMVTQAQQEITLQQIMAHLDSIRKDMVILEKSEFANLRAENEKMKIELDQVKQQLMNETSKIRADSKLDINLERSRVTDMFTDQERKLMEATTEFHKKDSSTNSVISEISNKIDTEIASLKTLMESNKLDTIRYLA
;
A
#
# COMPACT_ATOMS: atom_id res chain seq x y z
N GLY A 1 6.74 7.00 -11.94
CA GLY A 1 5.49 7.54 -12.51
C GLY A 1 5.66 7.64 -14.01
N LEU A 2 5.08 6.70 -14.75
CA LEU A 2 5.11 6.72 -16.22
C LEU A 2 3.91 7.56 -16.67
N ALA A 3 4.18 8.83 -17.01
CA ALA A 3 3.20 9.68 -17.66
C ALA A 3 2.96 9.13 -19.07
N ALA A 4 1.89 8.35 -19.24
CA ALA A 4 1.39 7.96 -20.53
C ALA A 4 0.98 9.25 -21.27
N THR A 5 1.77 9.62 -22.27
CA THR A 5 1.43 10.67 -23.23
C THR A 5 0.17 10.20 -23.97
N ALA A 6 -0.97 10.79 -23.60
CA ALA A 6 -2.22 10.60 -24.33
C ALA A 6 -2.00 11.09 -25.77
N VAL A 7 -1.79 10.14 -26.69
CA VAL A 7 -1.78 10.41 -28.13
C VAL A 7 -3.18 10.89 -28.48
N ARG A 8 -3.33 12.21 -28.54
CA ARG A 8 -4.54 12.87 -29.03
C ARG A 8 -4.63 12.48 -30.50
N LYS A 9 -5.39 11.43 -30.82
CA LYS A 9 -5.75 11.08 -32.20
C LYS A 9 -6.52 12.28 -32.76
N THR A 10 -5.82 13.15 -33.47
CA THR A 10 -6.41 14.20 -34.27
C THR A 10 -7.28 13.49 -35.29
N TYR A 11 -8.60 13.60 -35.13
CA TYR A 11 -9.54 13.06 -36.10
C TYR A 11 -9.36 13.89 -37.38
N ASP A 12 -8.79 13.26 -38.38
CA ASP A 12 -8.52 13.86 -39.69
C ASP A 12 -9.86 14.04 -40.40
N VAL A 13 -10.45 15.22 -40.20
CA VAL A 13 -11.68 15.63 -40.89
C VAL A 13 -11.30 15.80 -42.36
N ARG A 14 -11.53 14.76 -43.18
CA ARG A 14 -11.29 14.88 -44.62
C ARG A 14 -12.08 16.09 -45.10
N LYS A 15 -11.36 17.06 -45.68
CA LYS A 15 -11.98 18.16 -46.41
C LYS A 15 -12.80 17.55 -47.53
N VAL A 16 -14.10 17.55 -47.37
CA VAL A 16 -15.02 17.11 -48.41
C VAL A 16 -15.14 18.29 -49.36
N GLU A 17 -14.31 18.30 -50.39
CA GLU A 17 -14.67 19.00 -51.61
C GLU A 17 -15.50 18.02 -52.43
N ILE A 18 -16.65 18.45 -52.97
CA ILE A 18 -17.12 18.18 -54.33
C ILE A 18 -18.53 18.77 -54.51
N THR A 19 -18.67 19.61 -55.53
CA THR A 19 -19.72 19.49 -56.55
C THR A 19 -19.26 20.22 -57.83
N PRO A 20 -19.44 19.63 -59.04
CA PRO A 20 -19.13 20.31 -60.29
C PRO A 20 -20.05 21.52 -60.49
N LEU A 21 -19.52 22.60 -61.05
CA LEU A 21 -20.24 23.87 -61.30
C LEU A 21 -21.45 23.76 -62.26
N GLU A 22 -21.70 22.60 -62.86
CA GLU A 22 -22.65 22.45 -63.98
C GLU A 22 -24.13 22.52 -63.60
N GLN A 23 -24.50 22.31 -62.33
CA GLN A 23 -25.90 22.42 -61.88
C GLN A 23 -26.31 23.85 -61.47
N ARG A 24 -25.39 24.83 -61.57
CA ARG A 24 -25.59 26.22 -61.11
C ARG A 24 -26.14 27.15 -62.20
N LYS A 25 -26.88 26.63 -63.17
CA LYS A 25 -27.48 27.47 -64.21
C LYS A 25 -28.85 27.98 -63.75
N VAL A 26 -28.96 29.30 -63.70
CA VAL A 26 -30.24 29.99 -63.58
C VAL A 26 -31.14 29.60 -64.75
N THR A 27 -32.31 29.03 -64.46
CA THR A 27 -33.34 28.72 -65.45
C THR A 27 -34.24 29.94 -65.64
N PHE A 28 -33.68 31.04 -66.15
CA PHE A 28 -34.51 32.12 -66.67
C PHE A 28 -34.80 31.88 -68.14
N ASP A 29 -36.06 32.02 -68.52
CA ASP A 29 -36.40 32.23 -69.91
C ASP A 29 -36.09 33.67 -70.28
N THR A 30 -34.83 33.89 -70.69
CA THR A 30 -34.31 35.19 -71.13
C THR A 30 -35.18 35.79 -72.23
N HIS A 31 -35.74 34.96 -73.10
CA HIS A 31 -36.51 35.40 -74.25
C HIS A 31 -37.91 35.87 -73.83
N ALA A 32 -38.60 35.13 -72.96
CA ALA A 32 -39.89 35.54 -72.43
C ALA A 32 -39.80 36.88 -71.66
N LEU A 33 -38.73 37.07 -70.88
CA LEU A 33 -38.47 38.32 -70.15
C LEU A 33 -38.23 39.52 -71.07
N VAL A 34 -37.48 39.33 -72.16
CA VAL A 34 -37.26 40.41 -73.15
C VAL A 34 -38.58 40.77 -73.85
N GLN A 35 -39.37 39.78 -74.26
CA GLN A 35 -40.67 40.02 -74.92
C GLN A 35 -41.66 40.75 -74.00
N ASP A 36 -41.68 40.40 -72.71
CA ASP A 36 -42.54 41.07 -71.73
C ASP A 36 -42.12 42.54 -71.51
N LEU A 37 -40.82 42.82 -71.42
CA LEU A 37 -40.30 44.18 -71.31
C LEU A 37 -40.60 45.02 -72.57
N GLU A 38 -40.44 44.44 -73.75
CA GLU A 38 -40.82 45.11 -75.02
C GLU A 38 -42.33 45.44 -75.06
N ALA A 39 -43.19 44.52 -74.58
CA ALA A 39 -44.63 44.74 -74.49
C ALA A 39 -45.02 45.87 -73.53
N HIS A 40 -44.18 46.18 -72.53
CA HIS A 40 -44.37 47.25 -71.56
C HIS A 40 -43.67 48.56 -71.94
N GLY A 41 -43.25 48.71 -73.20
CA GLY A 41 -42.77 49.98 -73.76
C GLY A 41 -41.26 50.21 -73.64
N PHE A 42 -40.47 49.19 -73.31
CA PHE A 42 -39.02 49.25 -73.39
C PHE A 42 -38.53 48.99 -74.82
N GLY A 43 -37.50 49.71 -75.26
CA GLY A 43 -36.83 49.37 -76.51
C GLY A 43 -36.08 48.04 -76.40
N LYS A 44 -35.95 47.31 -77.51
CA LYS A 44 -35.28 46.00 -77.55
C LYS A 44 -33.91 45.98 -76.88
N GLU A 45 -33.05 46.94 -77.21
CA GLU A 45 -31.71 47.07 -76.60
C GLU A 45 -31.78 47.32 -75.09
N GLN A 46 -32.79 48.05 -74.62
CA GLN A 46 -32.99 48.32 -73.20
C GLN A 46 -33.47 47.07 -72.46
N ALA A 47 -34.42 46.33 -73.05
CA ALA A 47 -34.91 45.06 -72.52
C ALA A 47 -33.79 44.01 -72.42
N GLU A 48 -32.99 43.84 -73.48
CA GLU A 48 -31.84 42.93 -73.49
C GLU A 48 -30.77 43.33 -72.45
N THR A 49 -30.50 44.62 -72.29
CA THR A 49 -29.53 45.12 -71.29
C THR A 49 -30.00 44.86 -69.86
N ILE A 50 -31.28 45.10 -69.57
CA ILE A 50 -31.88 44.85 -68.24
C ILE A 50 -31.82 43.35 -67.92
N VAL A 51 -32.20 42.49 -68.87
CA VAL A 51 -32.18 41.04 -68.67
C VAL A 51 -30.75 40.52 -68.50
N SER A 52 -29.78 41.06 -69.25
CA SER A 52 -28.35 40.73 -69.09
C SER A 52 -27.81 41.11 -67.71
N ALA A 53 -28.18 42.29 -67.19
CA ALA A 53 -27.84 42.70 -65.83
C ALA A 53 -28.46 41.79 -64.77
N LEU A 54 -29.72 41.36 -64.96
CA LEU A 54 -30.41 40.41 -64.06
C LEU A 54 -29.75 39.04 -64.06
N ILE A 55 -29.38 38.50 -65.23
CA ILE A 55 -28.64 37.24 -65.33
C ILE A 55 -27.30 37.35 -64.59
N THR A 56 -26.58 38.45 -64.80
CA THR A 56 -25.27 38.68 -64.16
C THR A 56 -25.41 38.75 -62.64
N LEU A 57 -26.36 39.54 -62.13
CA LEU A 57 -26.61 39.66 -60.69
C LEU A 57 -27.09 38.34 -60.08
N SER A 58 -27.95 37.60 -60.78
CA SER A 58 -28.49 36.32 -60.31
C SER A 58 -27.44 35.21 -60.30
N ASN A 59 -26.49 35.21 -61.25
CA ASN A 59 -25.37 34.28 -61.25
C ASN A 59 -24.42 34.59 -60.07
N VAL A 60 -24.10 35.87 -59.84
CA VAL A 60 -23.24 36.28 -58.73
C VAL A 60 -23.88 35.98 -57.37
N SER A 61 -25.19 36.21 -57.22
CA SER A 61 -25.90 35.91 -55.97
C SER A 61 -25.98 34.40 -55.70
N LEU A 62 -26.28 33.59 -56.72
CA LEU A 62 -26.30 32.13 -56.56
C LEU A 62 -24.92 31.57 -56.27
N ASP A 63 -23.86 32.04 -56.93
CA ASP A 63 -22.50 31.58 -56.61
C ASP A 63 -22.11 31.91 -55.17
N THR A 64 -22.53 33.06 -54.66
CA THR A 64 -22.32 33.44 -53.25
C THR A 64 -23.09 32.50 -52.32
N VAL A 65 -24.38 32.28 -52.59
CA VAL A 65 -25.24 31.40 -51.77
C VAL A 65 -24.75 29.95 -51.80
N TYR A 66 -24.38 29.42 -52.97
CA TYR A 66 -23.88 28.04 -53.10
C TYR A 66 -22.51 27.83 -52.47
N LYS A 67 -21.68 28.87 -52.38
CA LYS A 67 -20.39 28.80 -51.69
C LYS A 67 -20.56 28.70 -50.17
N ASP A 68 -21.58 29.36 -49.63
CA ASP A 68 -21.85 29.38 -48.18
C ASP A 68 -22.83 28.27 -47.74
N MET A 69 -23.54 27.65 -48.68
CA MET A 69 -24.45 26.53 -48.42
C MET A 69 -23.72 25.18 -48.30
N VAL A 70 -24.30 24.32 -47.49
CA VAL A 70 -23.89 22.91 -47.35
C VAL A 70 -24.80 22.05 -48.21
N THR A 71 -24.23 21.20 -49.06
CA THR A 71 -25.01 20.26 -49.88
C THR A 71 -25.46 19.06 -49.05
N GLN A 72 -26.54 18.40 -49.49
CA GLN A 72 -27.02 17.17 -48.84
C GLN A 72 -25.93 16.06 -48.84
N ALA A 73 -25.17 15.95 -49.94
CA ALA A 73 -24.05 15.01 -50.03
C ALA A 73 -22.93 15.36 -49.02
N GLN A 74 -22.63 16.64 -48.85
CA GLN A 74 -21.68 17.12 -47.85
C GLN A 74 -22.13 16.74 -46.42
N GLN A 75 -23.40 16.97 -46.11
CA GLN A 75 -23.98 16.63 -44.82
C GLN A 75 -23.94 15.11 -44.56
N GLU A 76 -24.26 14.29 -45.57
CA GLU A 76 -24.23 12.83 -45.46
C GLU A 76 -22.82 12.30 -45.19
N ILE A 77 -21.80 12.79 -45.90
CA ILE A 77 -20.40 12.39 -45.67
C ILE A 77 -19.95 12.76 -44.25
N THR A 78 -20.25 13.98 -43.80
CA THR A 78 -19.92 14.41 -42.43
C THR A 78 -20.63 13.55 -41.39
N LEU A 79 -21.90 13.19 -41.62
CA LEU A 79 -22.66 12.33 -40.72
C LEU A 79 -22.06 10.92 -40.66
N GLN A 80 -21.68 10.34 -41.80
CA GLN A 80 -21.00 9.03 -41.85
C GLN A 80 -19.67 9.05 -41.10
N GLN A 81 -18.88 10.13 -41.19
CA GLN A 81 -17.65 10.29 -40.42
C GLN A 81 -17.92 10.32 -38.92
N ILE A 82 -18.91 11.11 -38.48
CA ILE A 82 -19.32 11.17 -37.06
C ILE A 82 -19.77 9.79 -36.57
N MET A 83 -20.58 9.07 -37.35
CA MET A 83 -21.02 7.73 -37.01
C MET A 83 -19.85 6.75 -36.86
N ALA A 84 -18.89 6.77 -37.79
CA ALA A 84 -17.70 5.93 -37.71
C ALA A 84 -16.86 6.23 -36.44
N HIS A 85 -16.75 7.51 -36.05
CA HIS A 85 -16.08 7.88 -34.81
C HIS A 85 -16.84 7.41 -33.56
N LEU A 86 -18.17 7.55 -33.53
CA LEU A 86 -19.00 7.04 -32.44
C LEU A 86 -18.89 5.51 -32.31
N ASP A 87 -18.83 4.79 -33.43
CA ASP A 87 -18.64 3.34 -33.43
C ASP A 87 -17.26 2.93 -32.90
N SER A 88 -16.21 3.68 -33.24
CA SER A 88 -14.88 3.49 -32.66
C SER A 88 -14.88 3.69 -31.15
N ILE A 89 -15.48 4.79 -30.67
CA ILE A 89 -15.57 5.09 -29.22
C ILE A 89 -16.35 3.98 -28.50
N ARG A 90 -17.47 3.52 -29.08
CA ARG A 90 -18.27 2.43 -28.51
C ARG A 90 -17.45 1.14 -28.40
N LYS A 91 -16.65 0.82 -29.41
CA LYS A 91 -15.76 -0.34 -29.39
C LYS A 91 -14.72 -0.23 -28.27
N ASP A 92 -14.07 0.93 -28.14
CA ASP A 92 -13.07 1.17 -27.09
C ASP A 92 -13.70 1.06 -25.69
N MET A 93 -14.90 1.61 -25.50
CA MET A 93 -15.66 1.49 -24.25
C MET A 93 -15.94 0.02 -23.88
N VAL A 94 -16.40 -0.78 -24.84
CA VAL A 94 -16.68 -2.22 -24.61
C VAL A 94 -15.39 -2.99 -24.29
N ILE A 95 -14.27 -2.68 -24.94
CA ILE A 95 -12.97 -3.30 -24.63
C ILE A 95 -12.55 -2.95 -23.21
N LEU A 96 -12.67 -1.68 -22.82
CA LEU A 96 -12.33 -1.20 -21.49
C LEU A 96 -13.17 -1.92 -20.41
N GLU A 97 -14.48 -1.98 -20.59
CA GLU A 97 -15.41 -2.67 -19.68
C GLU A 97 -15.15 -4.17 -19.57
N LYS A 98 -14.92 -4.85 -20.69
CA LYS A 98 -14.78 -6.32 -20.70
C LYS A 98 -13.39 -6.80 -20.31
N SER A 99 -12.34 -6.06 -20.66
CA SER A 99 -10.96 -6.49 -20.45
C SER A 99 -10.36 -5.86 -19.21
N GLU A 100 -10.20 -4.53 -19.20
CA GLU A 100 -9.38 -3.87 -18.18
C GLU A 100 -10.07 -3.86 -16.83
N PHE A 101 -11.36 -3.53 -16.77
CA PHE A 101 -12.11 -3.56 -15.52
C PHE A 101 -12.29 -4.98 -14.97
N ALA A 102 -12.48 -5.98 -15.83
CA ALA A 102 -12.57 -7.37 -15.41
C ALA A 102 -11.24 -7.87 -14.82
N ASN A 103 -10.12 -7.56 -15.48
CA ASN A 103 -8.78 -7.89 -15.00
C ASN A 103 -8.47 -7.18 -13.68
N LEU A 104 -8.79 -5.89 -13.57
CA LEU A 104 -8.59 -5.14 -12.32
C LEU A 104 -9.42 -5.71 -11.17
N ARG A 105 -10.68 -6.10 -11.40
CA ARG A 105 -11.51 -6.74 -10.36
C ARG A 105 -10.94 -8.10 -9.95
N ALA A 106 -10.50 -8.91 -10.91
CA ALA A 106 -9.90 -10.21 -10.62
C ALA A 106 -8.60 -10.07 -9.81
N GLU A 107 -7.73 -9.13 -10.20
CA GLU A 107 -6.49 -8.85 -9.47
C GLU A 107 -6.76 -8.28 -8.07
N ASN A 108 -7.79 -7.42 -7.93
CA ASN A 108 -8.19 -6.89 -6.63
C ASN A 108 -8.69 -7.99 -5.69
N GLU A 109 -9.52 -8.91 -6.18
CA GLU A 109 -10.01 -10.04 -5.38
C GLU A 109 -8.88 -11.00 -5.01
N LYS A 110 -7.95 -11.26 -5.93
CA LYS A 110 -6.74 -12.05 -5.66
C LYS A 110 -5.89 -11.39 -4.56
N MET A 111 -5.60 -10.10 -4.66
CA MET A 111 -4.85 -9.36 -3.64
C MET A 111 -5.53 -9.42 -2.27
N LYS A 112 -6.87 -9.36 -2.24
CA LYS A 112 -7.65 -9.49 -1.00
C LYS A 112 -7.50 -10.87 -0.36
N ILE A 113 -7.56 -11.94 -1.16
CA ILE A 113 -7.35 -13.31 -0.68
C ILE A 113 -5.93 -13.48 -0.13
N GLU A 114 -4.92 -13.01 -0.85
CA GLU A 114 -3.52 -13.08 -0.40
C GLU A 114 -3.30 -12.30 0.90
N LEU A 115 -3.90 -11.11 1.02
CA LEU A 115 -3.85 -10.31 2.25
C LEU A 115 -4.47 -11.04 3.43
N ASP A 116 -5.64 -11.65 3.25
CA ASP A 116 -6.30 -12.42 4.30
C ASP A 116 -5.48 -13.65 4.70
N GLN A 117 -4.84 -14.32 3.72
CA GLN A 117 -3.95 -15.44 3.99
C GLN A 117 -2.71 -15.03 4.81
N VAL A 118 -2.05 -13.94 4.43
CA VAL A 118 -0.89 -13.40 5.18
C VAL A 118 -1.29 -13.00 6.58
N LYS A 119 -2.46 -12.34 6.74
CA LYS A 119 -2.99 -11.96 8.05
C LYS A 119 -3.23 -13.18 8.95
N GLN A 120 -3.83 -14.25 8.42
CA GLN A 120 -4.05 -15.48 9.16
C GLN A 120 -2.73 -16.17 9.55
N GLN A 121 -1.77 -16.24 8.63
CA GLN A 121 -0.44 -16.78 8.91
C GLN A 121 0.25 -15.99 10.03
N LEU A 122 0.23 -14.66 9.97
CA LEU A 122 0.83 -13.81 11.00
C LEU A 122 0.19 -14.00 12.38
N MET A 123 -1.15 -14.13 12.43
CA MET A 123 -1.87 -14.39 13.67
C MET A 123 -1.49 -15.75 14.27
N ASN A 124 -1.37 -16.78 13.43
CA ASN A 124 -0.98 -18.12 13.85
C ASN A 124 0.47 -18.15 14.37
N GLU A 125 1.42 -17.57 13.64
CA GLU A 125 2.83 -17.50 14.06
C GLU A 125 2.99 -16.67 15.33
N THR A 126 2.30 -15.54 15.45
CA THR A 126 2.31 -14.74 16.69
C THR A 126 1.78 -15.53 17.88
N SER A 127 0.73 -16.33 17.67
CA SER A 127 0.13 -17.16 18.73
C SER A 127 1.07 -18.30 19.13
N LYS A 128 1.72 -18.93 18.15
CA LYS A 128 2.73 -19.97 18.35
C LYS A 128 3.94 -19.44 19.13
N ILE A 129 4.55 -18.34 18.67
CA ILE A 129 5.68 -17.70 19.36
C ILE A 129 5.32 -17.35 20.81
N ARG A 130 4.09 -16.86 21.05
CA ARG A 130 3.62 -16.55 22.40
C ARG A 130 3.50 -17.79 23.28
N ALA A 131 2.99 -18.89 22.73
CA ALA A 131 2.87 -20.15 23.46
C ALA A 131 4.26 -20.74 23.77
N ASP A 132 5.16 -20.76 22.78
CA ASP A 132 6.52 -21.24 22.91
C ASP A 132 7.29 -20.41 23.95
N SER A 133 7.25 -19.08 23.86
CA SER A 133 7.90 -18.19 24.83
C SER A 133 7.36 -18.38 26.25
N LYS A 134 6.04 -18.60 26.41
CA LYS A 134 5.44 -18.88 27.72
C LYS A 134 5.95 -20.22 28.28
N LEU A 135 6.07 -21.24 27.43
CA LEU A 135 6.61 -22.53 27.82
C LEU A 135 8.08 -22.40 28.25
N ASP A 136 8.91 -21.73 27.45
CA ASP A 136 10.33 -21.51 27.74
C ASP A 136 10.52 -20.79 29.08
N ILE A 137 9.76 -19.72 29.32
CA ILE A 137 9.80 -18.98 30.60
C ILE A 137 9.39 -19.88 31.77
N ASN A 138 8.38 -20.73 31.59
CA ASN A 138 7.93 -21.64 32.65
C ASN A 138 8.97 -22.73 32.95
N LEU A 139 9.59 -23.30 31.91
CA LEU A 139 10.65 -24.30 32.07
C LEU A 139 11.87 -23.68 32.76
N GLU A 140 12.30 -22.50 32.34
CA GLU A 140 13.43 -21.81 32.94
C GLU A 140 13.13 -21.40 34.39
N ARG A 141 11.90 -20.96 34.67
CA ARG A 141 11.45 -20.69 36.04
C ARG A 141 11.54 -21.94 36.91
N SER A 142 11.02 -23.08 36.42
CA SER A 142 11.09 -24.35 37.16
C SER A 142 12.54 -24.73 37.43
N ARG A 143 13.42 -24.62 36.41
CA ARG A 143 14.85 -24.91 36.53
C ARG A 143 15.53 -24.04 37.59
N VAL A 144 15.24 -22.74 37.60
CA VAL A 144 15.77 -21.81 38.61
C VAL A 144 15.26 -22.16 40.01
N THR A 145 13.97 -22.50 40.16
CA THR A 145 13.40 -22.93 41.43
C THR A 145 14.07 -24.21 41.94
N ASP A 146 14.22 -25.24 41.10
CA ASP A 146 14.88 -26.49 41.48
C ASP A 146 16.33 -26.28 41.90
N MET A 147 17.07 -25.44 41.18
CA MET A 147 18.44 -25.05 41.55
C MET A 147 18.48 -24.31 42.88
N PHE A 148 17.53 -23.40 43.14
CA PHE A 148 17.46 -22.67 44.39
C PHE A 148 17.19 -23.60 45.57
N THR A 149 16.23 -24.53 45.42
CA THR A 149 15.93 -25.54 46.45
C THR A 149 17.12 -26.47 46.71
N ASP A 150 17.85 -26.88 45.68
CA ASP A 150 19.09 -27.66 45.85
C ASP A 150 20.17 -26.89 46.60
N GLN A 151 20.34 -25.59 46.30
CA GLN A 151 21.27 -24.72 47.02
C GLN A 151 20.86 -24.52 48.48
N GLU A 152 19.57 -24.31 48.75
CA GLU A 152 19.04 -24.18 50.12
C GLU A 152 19.28 -25.46 50.92
N ARG A 153 19.07 -26.64 50.32
CA ARG A 153 19.38 -27.93 50.93
C ARG A 153 20.86 -28.07 51.26
N LYS A 154 21.76 -27.76 50.31
CA LYS A 154 23.21 -27.80 50.53
C LYS A 154 23.65 -26.84 51.63
N LEU A 155 23.04 -25.65 51.68
CA LEU A 155 23.31 -24.67 52.73
C LEU A 155 22.89 -25.21 54.10
N MET A 156 21.69 -25.80 54.21
CA MET A 156 21.20 -26.41 55.44
C MET A 156 22.08 -27.59 55.90
N GLU A 157 22.53 -28.44 54.99
CA GLU A 157 23.49 -29.52 55.27
C GLU A 157 24.81 -28.95 55.81
N ALA A 158 25.38 -27.93 55.14
CA ALA A 158 26.62 -27.28 55.56
C ALA A 158 26.48 -26.59 56.93
N THR A 159 25.35 -25.91 57.19
CA THR A 159 25.04 -25.31 58.49
C THR A 159 24.93 -26.36 59.58
N THR A 160 24.30 -27.50 59.30
CA THR A 160 24.18 -28.61 60.26
C THR A 160 25.54 -29.21 60.60
N GLU A 161 26.37 -29.49 59.59
CA GLU A 161 27.73 -30.00 59.81
C GLU A 161 28.62 -28.98 60.54
N PHE A 162 28.47 -27.68 60.22
CA PHE A 162 29.16 -26.61 60.95
C PHE A 162 28.79 -26.62 62.43
N HIS A 163 27.50 -26.65 62.78
CA HIS A 163 27.05 -26.68 64.18
C HIS A 163 27.50 -27.94 64.92
N LYS A 164 27.52 -29.10 64.25
CA LYS A 164 28.04 -30.34 64.82
C LYS A 164 29.53 -30.23 65.15
N LYS A 165 30.32 -29.68 64.23
CA LYS A 165 31.75 -29.47 64.45
C LYS A 165 32.01 -28.43 65.54
N ASP A 166 31.27 -27.33 65.56
CA ASP A 166 31.34 -26.31 66.60
C ASP A 166 31.03 -26.89 67.98
N SER A 167 29.96 -27.69 68.10
CA SER A 167 29.60 -28.38 69.35
C SER A 167 30.70 -29.35 69.80
N SER A 168 31.27 -30.13 68.87
CA SER A 168 32.39 -31.03 69.16
C SER A 168 33.63 -30.26 69.64
N THR A 169 33.98 -29.15 68.98
CA THR A 169 35.10 -28.30 69.38
C THR A 169 34.85 -27.70 70.76
N ASN A 170 33.66 -27.18 71.05
CA ASN A 170 33.31 -26.64 72.35
C ASN A 170 33.39 -27.70 73.46
N SER A 171 32.97 -28.94 73.18
CA SER A 171 33.12 -30.07 74.12
C SER A 171 34.60 -30.36 74.42
N VAL A 172 35.46 -30.39 73.40
CA VAL A 172 36.91 -30.62 73.57
C VAL A 172 37.54 -29.47 74.36
N ILE A 173 37.17 -28.22 74.08
CA ILE A 173 37.63 -27.05 74.84
C ILE A 173 37.25 -27.21 76.30
N SER A 174 35.99 -27.56 76.61
CA SER A 174 35.54 -27.76 77.97
C SER A 174 36.30 -28.90 78.68
N GLU A 175 36.58 -30.01 77.99
CA GLU A 175 37.38 -31.10 78.56
C GLU A 175 38.81 -30.65 78.88
N ILE A 176 39.44 -29.90 77.98
CA ILE A 176 40.79 -29.35 78.18
C ILE A 176 40.80 -28.35 79.35
N SER A 177 39.83 -27.44 79.42
CA SER A 177 39.69 -26.50 80.53
C SER A 177 39.56 -27.23 81.87
N ASN A 178 38.70 -28.25 81.95
CA ASN A 178 38.55 -29.06 83.15
C ASN A 178 39.87 -29.77 83.54
N LYS A 179 40.62 -30.31 82.57
CA LYS A 179 41.93 -30.92 82.84
C LYS A 179 42.93 -29.91 83.38
N ILE A 180 43.03 -28.73 82.77
CA ILE A 180 43.88 -27.63 83.24
C ILE A 180 43.52 -27.25 84.68
N ASP A 181 42.22 -27.11 84.99
CA ASP A 181 41.78 -26.78 86.34
C ASP A 181 42.17 -27.87 87.36
N THR A 182 42.05 -29.15 86.99
CA THR A 182 42.50 -30.26 87.86
C THR A 182 44.01 -30.30 88.07
N GLU A 183 44.81 -30.01 87.03
CA GLU A 183 46.27 -29.93 87.15
C GLU A 183 46.71 -28.72 87.99
N ILE A 184 46.06 -27.57 87.84
CA ILE A 184 46.30 -26.41 88.69
C ILE A 184 46.01 -26.74 90.16
N ALA A 185 44.90 -27.43 90.43
CA ALA A 185 44.55 -27.85 91.79
C ALA A 185 45.59 -28.83 92.37
N SER A 186 46.00 -29.84 91.60
CA SER A 186 47.00 -30.82 92.05
C SER A 186 48.37 -30.19 92.30
N LEU A 187 48.82 -29.28 91.42
CA LEU A 187 50.06 -28.52 91.61
C LEU A 187 50.00 -27.63 92.84
N LYS A 188 48.86 -26.96 93.10
CA LYS A 188 48.67 -26.18 94.33
C LYS A 188 48.78 -27.05 95.58
N THR A 189 48.16 -28.23 95.58
CA THR A 189 48.27 -29.19 96.70
C THR A 189 49.72 -29.65 96.89
N LEU A 190 50.41 -30.01 95.81
CA LEU A 190 51.81 -30.43 95.87
C LEU A 190 52.72 -29.31 96.40
N MET A 191 52.49 -28.08 95.93
CA MET A 191 53.24 -26.90 96.39
C MET A 191 53.00 -26.63 97.88
N GLU A 192 51.77 -26.75 98.36
CA GLU A 192 51.45 -26.60 99.78
C GLU A 192 52.13 -27.71 100.62
N SER A 193 52.12 -28.96 100.14
CA SER A 193 52.85 -30.06 100.77
C SER A 193 54.35 -29.78 100.86
N ASN A 194 54.99 -29.40 99.74
CA ASN A 194 56.42 -29.08 99.71
C ASN A 194 56.76 -27.89 100.62
N LYS A 195 55.88 -26.88 100.70
CA LYS A 195 56.04 -25.76 101.63
C LYS A 195 56.01 -26.25 103.09
N LEU A 196 55.05 -27.11 103.44
CA LEU A 196 54.94 -27.70 104.79
C LEU A 196 56.16 -28.58 105.13
N ASP A 197 56.64 -29.39 104.20
CA ASP A 197 57.83 -30.21 104.39
C ASP A 197 59.09 -29.35 104.59
N THR A 198 59.25 -28.30 103.78
CA THR A 198 60.35 -27.32 103.97
C THR A 198 60.30 -26.66 105.35
N ILE A 199 59.11 -26.29 105.83
CA ILE A 199 58.94 -25.75 107.18
C ILE A 199 59.35 -26.77 108.25
N ARG A 200 59.00 -28.06 108.08
CA ARG A 200 59.41 -29.13 109.02
C ARG A 200 60.92 -29.35 109.07
N TYR A 201 61.63 -29.17 107.96
CA TYR A 201 63.09 -29.32 107.93
C TYR A 201 63.86 -28.08 108.43
N LEU A 202 63.19 -26.92 108.56
CA LEU A 202 63.77 -25.67 109.05
C LEU A 202 63.44 -25.37 110.53
N ALA A 203 62.59 -26.18 111.17
CA ALA A 203 62.23 -26.10 112.59
C ALA A 203 63.03 -27.12 113.42
#